data_AF-A0A1G0I0C4-F1
#
_entry.id   AF-A0A1G0I0C4-F1
#
_cell.length_a   1.000
_cell.length_b   1.000
_cell.length_c   1.000
_cell.angle_alpha   90.00
_cell.angle_beta   90.00
_cell.angle_gamma   90.00
#
_symmetry.space_group_name_H-M   'P 1'
#
loop_
_entity.id
_entity.type
_entity.pdbx_description
1 polymer ?
#
loop_
_entity_poly.entity_id
_entity_poly.type
_entity_poly.pdbx_seq_one_letter_code
_entity_poly.pdbx_strand_id
1 'polypeptide(L)'
;MPVILLNLLARWGVPDWLRKPLILSVAVTALVGLLGVAKCSYDRSVIAEHEAAREAKTSAAREVAAEEQAVDTIRNTHNEKDLHDAIRSAPSGGALSPAALALNCERLRKLGRIPEACRSASGGGAEAGPH
;
A
#
# COMPACT_ATOMS: atom_id res chain seq x y z
N MET A 1 -10.54 -16.33 -55.20
CA MET A 1 -9.39 -16.19 -54.29
C MET A 1 -8.26 -17.22 -54.48
N PRO A 2 -8.46 -18.52 -54.76
CA PRO A 2 -7.33 -19.47 -54.86
C PRO A 2 -6.43 -19.21 -56.08
N VAL A 3 -6.98 -18.71 -57.19
CA VAL A 3 -6.24 -18.43 -58.43
C VAL A 3 -5.19 -17.33 -58.27
N ILE A 4 -5.42 -16.35 -57.40
CA ILE A 4 -4.47 -15.25 -57.13
C ILE A 4 -3.30 -15.78 -56.30
N LEU A 5 -3.57 -16.59 -55.27
CA LEU A 5 -2.53 -17.23 -54.46
C LEU A 5 -1.67 -18.20 -55.26
N LEU A 6 -2.29 -18.99 -56.15
CA LEU A 6 -1.57 -19.90 -57.04
C LEU A 6 -0.59 -19.16 -57.96
N ASN A 7 -1.00 -18.03 -58.56
CA ASN A 7 -0.12 -17.22 -59.40
C ASN A 7 1.01 -16.55 -58.61
N LEU A 8 0.75 -16.12 -57.37
CA LEU A 8 1.75 -15.51 -56.49
C LEU A 8 2.80 -16.55 -56.03
N LEU A 9 2.36 -17.75 -55.67
CA LEU A 9 3.23 -18.88 -55.33
C LEU A 9 4.02 -19.37 -56.54
N ALA A 10 3.43 -19.32 -57.74
CA ALA A 10 4.13 -19.62 -58.97
C ALA A 10 5.25 -18.63 -59.28
N ARG A 11 5.02 -17.35 -59.01
CA ARG A 11 5.99 -16.28 -59.20
C ARG A 11 7.12 -16.31 -58.16
N TRP A 12 6.91 -17.00 -57.03
CA TRP A 12 7.93 -17.31 -56.02
C TRP A 12 8.69 -18.62 -56.27
N GLY A 13 8.43 -19.31 -57.40
CA GLY A 13 9.16 -20.52 -57.78
C GLY A 13 8.79 -21.77 -56.97
N VAL A 14 7.65 -21.76 -56.26
CA VAL A 14 7.21 -22.91 -55.48
C VAL A 14 6.76 -24.04 -56.42
N PRO A 15 7.30 -25.27 -56.29
CA PRO A 15 6.92 -26.41 -57.12
C PRO A 15 5.42 -26.73 -57.04
N ASP A 16 4.80 -27.10 -58.16
CA ASP A 16 3.33 -27.32 -58.24
C ASP A 16 2.80 -28.38 -57.26
N TRP A 17 3.61 -29.40 -56.96
CA TRP A 17 3.25 -30.44 -56.00
C TRP A 17 3.15 -29.91 -54.55
N LEU A 18 3.83 -28.81 -54.24
CA LEU A 18 3.86 -28.21 -52.89
C LEU A 18 2.81 -27.10 -52.69
N ARG A 19 2.27 -26.51 -53.77
CA ARG A 19 1.33 -25.37 -53.68
C ARG A 19 0.04 -25.74 -52.97
N LYS A 20 -0.53 -26.90 -53.27
CA LYS A 20 -1.79 -27.39 -52.68
C LYS A 20 -1.67 -27.65 -51.17
N PRO A 21 -0.67 -28.43 -50.67
CA PRO A 21 -0.52 -28.64 -49.23
C PRO A 21 -0.14 -27.35 -48.50
N LEU A 22 0.64 -26.47 -49.13
CA LEU A 22 0.98 -25.17 -48.53
C LEU A 22 -0.27 -24.31 -48.29
N ILE A 23 -1.13 -24.15 -49.31
CA ILE A 23 -2.38 -23.38 -49.18
C ILE A 23 -3.26 -23.97 -48.09
N LEU A 24 -3.39 -25.31 -48.04
CA LEU A 24 -4.17 -25.98 -47.00
C LEU A 24 -3.59 -25.73 -45.60
N SER A 25 -2.27 -25.84 -45.45
CA SER A 25 -1.60 -25.63 -44.16
C SER A 25 -1.77 -24.20 -43.66
N VAL A 26 -1.64 -23.20 -44.55
CA VAL A 26 -1.85 -21.79 -44.21
C VAL A 26 -3.31 -21.55 -43.83
N ALA A 27 -4.27 -22.13 -44.56
CA ALA A 27 -5.69 -22.00 -44.26
C ALA A 27 -6.04 -22.59 -42.89
N VAL A 28 -5.53 -23.79 -42.57
CA VAL A 28 -5.74 -24.43 -41.26
C VAL A 28 -5.10 -23.60 -40.14
N THR A 29 -3.87 -23.14 -40.34
CA THR A 29 -3.16 -22.34 -39.33
C THR A 29 -3.88 -21.00 -39.08
N ALA A 30 -4.39 -20.37 -40.14
CA ALA A 30 -5.19 -19.15 -40.04
C ALA A 30 -6.53 -19.41 -39.30
N LEU A 31 -7.19 -20.53 -39.56
CA LEU A 31 -8.43 -20.92 -38.88
C LEU A 31 -8.19 -21.10 -37.37
N VAL A 32 -7.13 -21.84 -37.00
CA VAL A 32 -6.76 -22.07 -35.60
C VAL A 32 -6.36 -20.76 -34.92
N GLY A 33 -5.62 -19.89 -35.61
CA GLY A 33 -5.26 -18.56 -35.11
C GLY A 33 -6.49 -17.68 -34.84
N LEU A 34 -7.47 -17.67 -35.75
CA LEU A 34 -8.72 -16.95 -35.57
C LEU A 34 -9.54 -17.46 -34.38
N LEU A 35 -9.65 -18.77 -34.21
CA LEU A 35 -10.30 -19.36 -33.03
C LEU A 35 -9.58 -18.99 -31.73
N GLY A 36 -8.24 -18.98 -31.74
CA GLY A 36 -7.43 -18.59 -30.60
C GLY A 36 -7.65 -17.13 -30.20
N VAL A 37 -7.64 -16.21 -31.17
CA VAL A 37 -7.91 -14.78 -30.94
C VAL A 37 -9.33 -14.57 -30.42
N ALA A 38 -10.33 -15.22 -31.03
CA ALA A 38 -11.71 -15.15 -30.60
C ALA A 38 -11.89 -15.64 -29.16
N LYS A 39 -11.24 -16.75 -28.79
CA LYS A 39 -11.23 -17.26 -27.41
C LYS A 39 -10.55 -16.28 -26.46
N CYS A 40 -9.37 -15.75 -26.80
CA CYS A 40 -8.68 -14.78 -25.96
C CYS A 40 -9.48 -13.47 -25.78
N SER A 41 -10.20 -13.02 -26.82
CA SER A 41 -11.09 -11.86 -26.69
C SER A 41 -12.29 -12.14 -25.80
N TYR A 42 -12.86 -13.35 -25.89
CA TYR A 42 -13.99 -13.77 -25.06
C TYR A 42 -13.59 -13.91 -23.59
N ASP A 43 -12.46 -14.56 -23.31
CA ASP A 43 -11.93 -14.68 -21.95
C ASP A 43 -11.62 -13.28 -21.36
N ARG A 44 -11.09 -12.34 -22.17
CA ARG A 44 -10.90 -10.95 -21.73
C ARG A 44 -12.20 -10.22 -21.42
N SER A 45 -13.27 -10.40 -22.21
CA SER A 45 -14.55 -9.75 -21.92
C SER A 45 -15.18 -10.27 -20.64
N VAL A 46 -15.08 -11.58 -20.36
CA VAL A 46 -15.61 -12.17 -19.12
C VAL A 46 -14.84 -11.67 -17.89
N ILE A 47 -13.51 -11.54 -17.99
CA ILE A 47 -12.69 -10.98 -16.91
C ILE A 47 -13.05 -9.50 -16.69
N ALA A 48 -13.18 -8.72 -17.77
CA ALA A 48 -13.52 -7.31 -17.68
C ALA A 48 -14.90 -7.07 -17.04
N GLU A 49 -15.90 -7.89 -17.35
CA GLU A 49 -17.21 -7.82 -16.70
C GLU A 49 -17.12 -8.17 -15.20
N HIS A 50 -16.33 -9.18 -14.85
CA HIS A 50 -16.15 -9.57 -13.46
C HIS A 50 -15.36 -8.53 -12.65
N GLU A 51 -14.34 -7.91 -13.25
CA GLU A 51 -13.60 -6.79 -12.67
C GLU A 51 -14.48 -5.55 -12.53
N ALA A 52 -15.26 -5.19 -13.55
CA ALA A 52 -16.22 -4.08 -13.47
C ALA A 52 -17.27 -4.31 -12.38
N ALA A 53 -17.78 -5.54 -12.23
CA ALA A 53 -18.70 -5.89 -11.16
C ALA A 53 -18.04 -5.84 -9.77
N ARG A 54 -16.72 -6.14 -9.66
CA ARG A 54 -15.97 -5.96 -8.42
C ARG A 54 -15.70 -4.49 -8.12
N GLU A 55 -15.27 -3.71 -9.11
CA GLU A 55 -15.01 -2.29 -8.97
C GLU A 55 -16.28 -1.55 -8.53
N ALA A 56 -17.43 -1.86 -9.14
CA ALA A 56 -18.72 -1.30 -8.74
C ALA A 56 -19.13 -1.65 -7.30
N LYS A 57 -18.74 -2.82 -6.78
CA LYS A 57 -18.97 -3.18 -5.37
C LYS A 57 -18.00 -2.49 -4.42
N THR A 58 -16.79 -2.20 -4.88
CA THR A 58 -15.74 -1.57 -4.06
C THR A 58 -15.74 -0.04 -4.12
N SER A 59 -16.40 0.59 -5.11
CA SER A 59 -16.47 2.04 -5.22
C SER A 59 -17.15 2.68 -4.02
N ALA A 60 -18.28 2.12 -3.57
CA ALA A 60 -18.97 2.56 -2.37
C ALA A 60 -18.09 2.42 -1.11
N ALA A 61 -17.32 1.33 -1.00
CA ALA A 61 -16.39 1.15 0.11
C ALA A 61 -15.20 2.13 0.07
N ARG A 62 -14.75 2.52 -1.13
CA ARG A 62 -13.70 3.53 -1.31
C ARG A 62 -14.18 4.93 -0.95
N GLU A 63 -15.43 5.28 -1.27
CA GLU A 63 -16.03 6.56 -0.88
C GLU A 63 -16.13 6.69 0.64
N VAL A 64 -16.64 5.64 1.31
CA VAL A 64 -16.69 5.59 2.79
C VAL A 64 -15.29 5.67 3.39
N ALA A 65 -14.32 4.91 2.86
CA ALA A 65 -12.95 4.94 3.36
C ALA A 65 -12.29 6.32 3.16
N ALA A 66 -12.58 7.02 2.07
CA ALA A 66 -12.06 8.36 1.82
C ALA A 66 -12.67 9.40 2.78
N GLU A 67 -13.96 9.28 3.07
CA GLU A 67 -14.66 10.11 4.06
C GLU A 67 -14.11 9.86 5.48
N GLU A 68 -13.96 8.60 5.88
CA GLU A 68 -13.34 8.22 7.15
C GLU A 68 -11.91 8.75 7.26
N GLN A 69 -11.11 8.62 6.20
CA GLN A 69 -9.73 9.13 6.18
C GLN A 69 -9.66 10.66 6.31
N ALA A 70 -10.61 11.39 5.72
CA ALA A 70 -10.72 12.84 5.87
C ALA A 70 -11.07 13.23 7.31
N VAL A 71 -12.03 12.54 7.93
CA VAL A 71 -12.43 12.75 9.32
C VAL A 71 -11.27 12.45 10.28
N ASP A 72 -10.56 11.34 10.07
CA ASP A 72 -9.42 10.94 10.90
C ASP A 72 -8.28 11.95 10.80
N THR A 73 -8.01 12.49 9.61
CA THR A 73 -6.97 13.52 9.43
C THR A 73 -7.31 14.79 10.23
N ILE A 74 -8.58 15.23 10.19
CA ILE A 74 -9.05 16.39 10.95
C ILE A 74 -8.94 16.12 12.46
N ARG A 75 -9.42 14.95 12.91
CA ARG A 75 -9.38 14.55 14.32
C ARG A 75 -7.95 14.46 14.84
N ASN A 76 -7.04 13.88 14.07
CA ASN A 76 -5.64 13.78 14.48
C ASN A 76 -4.98 15.16 14.58
N THR A 77 -5.26 16.05 13.62
CA THR A 77 -4.77 17.44 13.66
C THR A 77 -5.31 18.22 14.87
N HIS A 78 -6.57 18.00 15.22
CA HIS A 78 -7.17 18.61 16.41
C HIS A 78 -6.51 18.08 17.69
N ASN A 79 -6.37 16.76 17.81
CA ASN A 79 -5.70 16.13 18.95
C ASN A 79 -4.25 16.61 19.12
N GLU A 80 -3.51 16.76 18.02
CA GLU A 80 -2.13 17.26 18.05
C GLU A 80 -2.07 18.71 18.56
N LYS A 81 -3.00 19.56 18.10
CA LYS A 81 -3.14 20.94 18.60
C LYS A 81 -3.51 20.96 20.07
N ASP A 82 -4.50 20.17 20.48
CA ASP A 82 -4.93 20.08 21.88
C ASP A 82 -3.80 19.61 22.79
N LEU A 83 -2.99 18.64 22.35
CA LEU A 83 -1.79 18.19 23.07
C LEU A 83 -0.76 19.32 23.20
N HIS A 84 -0.46 20.02 22.11
CA HIS A 84 0.49 21.12 22.14
C HIS A 84 0.01 22.29 23.00
N ASP A 85 -1.28 22.61 22.94
CA ASP A 85 -1.87 23.66 23.74
C ASP A 85 -1.97 23.26 25.22
N ALA A 86 -2.28 22.00 25.53
CA ALA A 86 -2.19 21.48 26.89
C ALA A 86 -0.75 21.52 27.43
N ILE A 87 0.26 21.23 26.63
CA ILE A 87 1.68 21.35 27.04
C ILE A 87 2.07 22.82 27.24
N ARG A 88 1.61 23.72 26.37
CA ARG A 88 1.94 25.16 26.46
C ARG A 88 1.21 25.86 27.59
N SER A 89 -0.05 25.49 27.82
CA SER A 89 -0.91 26.02 28.88
C SER A 89 -0.74 25.29 30.21
N ALA A 90 -0.06 24.13 30.23
CA ALA A 90 0.37 23.53 31.46
C ALA A 90 1.17 24.59 32.22
N PRO A 91 0.82 24.87 33.49
CA PRO A 91 1.68 25.69 34.32
C PRO A 91 3.05 25.05 34.23
N SER A 92 4.08 25.85 33.92
CA SER A 92 5.47 25.43 34.05
C SER A 92 5.63 25.01 35.49
N GLY A 93 5.42 23.71 35.75
CA GLY A 93 5.30 23.17 37.07
C GLY A 93 6.51 23.65 37.83
N GLY A 94 6.28 24.44 38.88
CA GLY A 94 7.34 24.90 39.76
C GLY A 94 8.24 23.70 40.06
N ALA A 95 9.55 23.92 40.01
CA ALA A 95 10.55 22.88 40.13
C ALA A 95 10.09 21.82 41.14
N LEU A 96 10.00 20.55 40.69
CA LEU A 96 9.61 19.46 41.59
C LEU A 96 10.46 19.56 42.85
N SER A 97 9.82 19.50 44.02
CA SER A 97 10.58 19.50 45.26
C SER A 97 11.61 18.36 45.22
N PRO A 98 12.82 18.54 45.78
CA PRO A 98 13.87 17.53 45.72
C PRO A 98 13.40 16.15 46.22
N ALA A 99 12.52 16.14 47.23
CA ALA A 99 11.89 14.93 47.77
C ALA A 99 10.96 14.23 46.76
N ALA A 100 10.14 15.00 46.02
CA ALA A 100 9.25 14.44 45.00
C ALA A 100 10.04 13.89 43.80
N LEU A 101 11.14 14.53 43.41
CA LEU A 101 12.02 14.04 42.36
C LEU A 101 12.66 12.70 42.77
N ALA A 102 13.22 12.60 43.98
CA ALA A 102 13.86 11.39 44.48
C ALA A 102 12.90 10.18 44.51
N LEU A 103 11.67 10.37 44.99
CA LEU A 103 10.67 9.31 45.07
C LEU A 103 10.23 8.83 43.68
N ASN A 104 10.06 9.74 42.72
CA ASN A 104 9.72 9.37 41.34
C ASN A 104 10.88 8.65 40.64
N CYS A 105 12.13 9.07 40.87
CA CYS A 105 13.31 8.37 40.37
C CYS A 105 13.43 6.95 40.92
N GLU A 106 13.07 6.72 42.19
CA GLU A 106 13.06 5.38 42.78
C GLU A 106 11.98 4.49 42.15
N ARG A 107 10.77 5.02 41.93
CA ARG A 107 9.69 4.30 41.23
C ARG A 107 10.09 3.92 39.80
N LEU A 108 10.71 4.84 39.07
CA LEU A 108 11.18 4.60 37.70
C LEU A 108 12.31 3.55 37.66
N ARG A 109 13.20 3.57 38.66
CA ARG A 109 14.25 2.55 38.81
C ARG A 109 13.66 1.15 39.04
N LYS A 110 12.59 1.02 39.84
CA LYS A 110 11.86 -0.26 40.03
C LYS A 110 11.23 -0.78 38.74
N LEU A 111 10.88 0.12 37.81
CA LEU A 111 10.35 -0.20 36.49
C LEU A 111 11.45 -0.42 35.43
N GLY A 112 12.72 -0.38 35.80
CA GLY A 112 13.86 -0.61 34.89
C GLY A 112 14.16 0.54 33.93
N ARG A 113 13.56 1.73 34.12
CA ARG A 113 13.77 2.91 33.27
C ARG A 113 14.45 4.01 34.08
N ILE A 114 15.68 4.38 33.74
CA ILE A 114 16.43 5.44 34.46
C ILE A 114 16.66 6.62 33.51
N PRO A 115 15.83 7.68 33.58
CA PRO A 115 16.07 8.90 32.82
C PRO A 115 17.31 9.64 33.35
N GLU A 116 17.95 10.43 32.50
CA GLU A 116 19.19 11.15 32.81
C GLU A 116 19.08 12.12 34.01
N ALA A 117 17.91 12.74 34.21
CA ALA A 117 17.62 13.56 35.39
C ALA A 117 17.71 12.79 36.73
N CYS A 118 17.58 11.46 36.70
CA CYS A 118 17.67 10.59 37.87
C CYS A 118 19.05 9.95 38.07
N ARG A 119 20.03 10.26 37.20
CA ARG A 119 21.37 9.65 37.22
C ARG A 119 22.33 10.36 38.19
N SER A 120 22.15 11.67 38.41
CA SER A 120 22.96 12.50 39.32
C SER A 120 22.36 12.63 40.73
N ALA A 121 21.07 12.30 40.91
CA ALA A 121 20.40 12.37 42.22
C ALA A 121 20.89 11.32 43.23
N SER A 122 21.79 10.40 42.84
CA SER A 122 22.39 9.42 43.74
C SER A 122 23.57 9.95 44.57
N GLY A 123 23.99 11.20 44.38
CA GLY A 123 25.17 11.79 45.07
C GLY A 123 24.89 13.02 45.95
N GLY A 124 23.63 13.36 46.20
CA GLY A 124 23.23 14.56 46.95
C GLY A 124 22.74 14.28 48.36
N GLY A 125 23.49 13.49 49.13
CA GLY A 125 23.34 13.48 50.59
C GLY A 125 24.03 14.72 51.15
N ALA A 126 23.32 15.84 51.27
CA ALA A 126 23.81 17.03 51.96
C ALA A 126 22.82 17.39 53.09
N GLU A 127 23.18 16.90 54.27
CA GLU A 127 23.04 17.52 55.59
C GLU A 127 21.63 17.94 56.06
N ALA A 128 21.09 17.11 56.97
CA ALA A 128 20.24 17.61 58.04
C ALA A 128 21.08 18.56 58.91
N GLY A 129 20.84 19.87 58.78
CA GLY A 129 21.35 20.85 59.74
C GLY A 129 20.66 20.64 61.10
N PRO A 130 21.39 20.68 62.23
CA PRO A 130 20.79 20.57 63.55
C PRO A 130 20.09 21.88 63.92
N HIS A 131 18.92 21.74 64.56
CA HIS A 131 18.18 22.69 65.42
C HIS A 131 18.26 24.20 65.13
#